data_AF-A0A2T7T9U7-F1
#
_entry.id   AF-A0A2T7T9U7-F1
#
_cell.length_a   1.000
_cell.length_b   1.000
_cell.length_c   1.000
_cell.angle_alpha   90.00
_cell.angle_beta   90.00
_cell.angle_gamma   90.00
#
_symmetry.space_group_name_H-M   'P 1'
#
loop_
_entity.id
_entity.type
_entity.pdbx_description
1 polymer ?
#
loop_
_entity_poly.entity_id
_entity_poly.type
_entity_poly.pdbx_seq_one_letter_code
_entity_poly.pdbx_strand_id
1 'polypeptide(L)' 'MRGPRQLTKTYHHPVVGPVTVDVQQLSVATQPEQLLVAYTAPPDSPSREALRFLLQWSARTADAP' A
#
# COMPACT_ATOMS: atom_id res chain seq x y z
N MET A 1 -6.77 -3.82 -22.79
CA MET A 1 -6.18 -3.56 -21.46
C MET A 1 -6.84 -4.50 -20.47
N ARG A 2 -6.11 -5.37 -19.76
CA ARG A 2 -6.71 -6.16 -18.66
C ARG A 2 -6.99 -5.19 -17.50
N GLY A 3 -8.18 -5.28 -16.91
CA GLY A 3 -8.56 -4.45 -15.77
C GLY A 3 -7.64 -4.68 -14.55
N PRO A 4 -7.63 -3.74 -13.59
CA PRO A 4 -6.77 -3.85 -12.41
C PRO A 4 -7.09 -5.12 -11.63
N ARG A 5 -6.05 -5.87 -11.26
CA ARG A 5 -6.20 -7.00 -10.33
C ARG A 5 -6.29 -6.42 -8.92
N GLN A 6 -7.46 -6.56 -8.30
CA GLN A 6 -7.71 -6.11 -6.93
C GLN A 6 -7.75 -7.31 -5.97
N LEU A 7 -7.12 -7.17 -4.81
CA LEU A 7 -7.04 -8.19 -3.77
C LEU A 7 -7.04 -7.52 -2.39
N THR A 8 -7.76 -8.09 -1.41
CA THR A 8 -7.65 -7.67 -0.01
C THR A 8 -6.70 -8.59 0.74
N LYS A 9 -5.78 -8.01 1.53
CA LYS A 9 -4.78 -8.75 2.31
C LYS A 9 -4.73 -8.23 3.75
N THR A 10 -4.63 -9.15 4.70
CA THR A 10 -4.39 -8.83 6.11
C THR A 10 -2.96 -9.23 6.49
N TYR A 11 -2.25 -8.33 7.14
CA TYR A 11 -0.90 -8.52 7.65
C TYR A 11 -0.89 -8.33 9.16
N HIS A 12 -0.07 -9.09 9.87
CA HIS A 12 0.19 -8.87 11.30
C HIS A 12 1.49 -8.08 11.44
N HIS A 13 1.40 -6.74 11.48
CA HIS A 13 2.56 -5.87 11.58
C HIS A 13 3.07 -5.82 13.03
N PRO A 14 4.38 -5.98 13.29
CA PRO A 14 4.91 -6.10 14.65
C PRO A 14 4.68 -4.86 15.53
N VAL A 15 4.50 -3.69 14.92
CA VAL A 15 4.34 -2.42 15.64
C VAL A 15 2.87 -1.99 15.83
N VAL A 16 2.01 -2.26 14.85
CA VAL A 16 0.62 -1.73 14.83
C VAL A 16 -0.43 -2.84 14.86
N GLY A 17 -0.02 -4.10 14.95
CA GLY A 17 -0.92 -5.24 14.94
C GLY A 17 -1.52 -5.52 13.55
N PRO A 18 -2.77 -6.00 13.47
CA PRO A 18 -3.39 -6.39 12.21
C PRO A 18 -3.68 -5.17 11.32
N VAL A 19 -3.26 -5.24 10.06
CA VAL A 19 -3.52 -4.23 9.02
C VAL A 19 -4.12 -4.91 7.81
N THR A 20 -5.35 -4.54 7.46
CA THR A 20 -6.01 -4.98 6.24
C THR A 20 -5.89 -3.90 5.17
N VAL A 21 -5.42 -4.28 3.99
CA VAL A 21 -5.24 -3.40 2.84
C VAL A 21 -5.84 -4.01 1.59
N ASP A 22 -6.41 -3.14 0.76
CA ASP A 22 -6.69 -3.42 -0.63
C ASP A 22 -5.43 -3.17 -1.45
N VAL A 23 -5.13 -4.12 -2.32
CA VAL A 23 -3.96 -4.13 -3.19
C VAL A 23 -4.45 -3.99 -4.62
N GLN A 24 -3.93 -2.99 -5.33
CA GLN A 24 -4.19 -2.79 -6.75
C GLN A 24 -2.89 -2.87 -7.52
N GLN A 25 -2.84 -3.74 -8.53
CA GLN A 25 -1.71 -3.84 -9.45
C GLN A 25 -2.06 -3.18 -10.78
N LEU A 26 -1.20 -2.27 -11.22
CA LEU A 26 -1.38 -1.44 -12.40
C LEU A 26 -0.13 -1.59 -13.30
N SER A 27 -0.32 -2.00 -14.54
CA SER A 27 0.76 -2.03 -15.54
C SER A 27 1.05 -0.63 -16.04
N VAL A 28 2.34 -0.28 -16.18
CA VAL A 28 2.75 1.00 -16.73
C VAL A 28 2.76 0.91 -18.25
N ALA A 29 1.91 1.70 -18.91
CA ALA A 29 1.69 1.57 -20.35
C ALA A 29 2.96 1.81 -21.20
N THR A 30 3.85 2.69 -20.73
CA THR A 30 5.11 3.04 -21.42
C THR A 30 6.26 2.09 -21.10
N GLN A 31 6.12 1.25 -20.06
CA GLN A 31 7.15 0.33 -19.56
C GLN A 31 6.46 -0.96 -19.08
N PRO A 32 6.16 -1.91 -19.98
CA PRO A 32 5.34 -3.09 -19.67
C PRO A 32 5.97 -4.03 -18.62
N GLU A 33 7.29 -3.97 -18.44
CA GLU A 33 8.03 -4.63 -17.37
C GLU A 33 7.88 -3.97 -15.99
N GLN A 34 7.36 -2.74 -15.93
CA GLN A 34 7.13 -2.00 -14.70
C GLN A 34 5.68 -2.17 -14.21
N LEU A 35 5.54 -2.40 -12.90
CA LEU A 35 4.26 -2.51 -12.21
C LEU A 35 4.21 -1.51 -11.06
N LEU A 36 3.13 -0.71 -11.02
CA LEU A 36 2.77 0.06 -9.85
C LEU A 36 1.84 -0.78 -8.98
N VAL A 37 2.16 -0.89 -7.69
CA VAL A 37 1.31 -1.57 -6.71
C VAL A 37 0.87 -0.57 -5.66
N ALA A 38 -0.44 -0.30 -5.61
CA ALA A 38 -1.03 0.57 -4.60
C ALA A 38 -1.60 -0.27 -3.45
N TYR A 39 -1.26 0.12 -2.22
CA TYR A 39 -1.83 -0.43 -1.00
C TYR A 39 -2.69 0.65 -0.34
N THR A 40 -3.98 0.38 -0.17
CA THR A 40 -4.94 1.30 0.44
C THR A 40 -5.67 0.61 1.59
N ALA A 41 -6.13 1.38 2.56
CA ALA A 41 -7.03 0.88 3.60
C ALA A 41 -8.37 1.62 3.52
N PRO A 42 -9.49 0.99 3.93
CA PRO A 42 -10.80 1.63 3.93
C PRO A 42 -10.78 2.96 4.72
N PRO A 43 -11.54 3.98 4.27
CA PRO A 43 -11.72 5.21 5.04
C PRO A 43 -12.24 4.89 6.44
N ASP A 44 -11.85 5.72 7.42
CA ASP A 44 -12.29 5.64 8.82
C ASP A 44 -12.08 4.27 9.49
N SER A 45 -11.11 3.49 9.01
CA SER A 45 -10.75 2.19 9.58
C SER A 45 -9.50 2.24 10.46
N PRO A 46 -9.37 1.37 11.48
CA PRO A 46 -8.14 1.21 12.25
C PRO A 46 -6.93 0.88 11.35
N SER A 47 -7.15 0.14 10.25
CA SER A 47 -6.10 -0.16 9.28
C SER A 47 -5.59 1.09 8.54
N ARG A 48 -6.45 2.09 8.29
CA ARG A 48 -6.04 3.38 7.70
C ARG A 48 -5.22 4.22 8.68
N GLU A 49 -5.58 4.21 9.96
CA GLU A 49 -4.78 4.89 11.00
C GLU A 49 -3.41 4.23 11.16
N ALA A 50 -3.38 2.89 11.24
CA ALA A 50 -2.15 2.10 11.30
C ALA A 50 -1.26 2.34 10.09
N LEU A 51 -1.81 2.33 8.87
CA LEU A 51 -1.05 2.60 7.65
C LEU A 51 -0.46 4.03 7.67
N ARG A 52 -1.26 5.02 8.08
CA ARG A 52 -0.78 6.41 8.22
C ARG A 52 0.36 6.52 9.23
N PHE A 53 0.27 5.84 10.37
CA PHE A 53 1.33 5.82 11.38
C PHE A 53 2.63 5.22 10.82
N LEU A 54 2.56 4.09 10.12
CA LEU A 54 3.75 3.46 9.52
C LEU A 54 4.41 4.36 8.47
N LEU A 55 3.62 5.09 7.68
CA LEU A 55 4.14 6.00 6.65
C LEU A 55 4.90 7.22 7.22
N GLN A 56 4.67 7.58 8.49
CA GLN A 56 5.43 8.66 9.14
C GLN A 56 6.91 8.30 9.34
N TRP A 57 7.25 7.01 9.36
CA TRP A 57 8.64 6.56 9.49
C TRP A 57 9.34 6.45 8.13
N SER A 58 8.62 6.11 7.06
CA SER A 58 9.18 6.07 5.70
C SER A 58 9.51 7.44 5.14
N ALA A 59 8.81 8.50 5.58
CA ALA A 59 9.07 9.87 5.14
C ALA A 59 10.47 10.37 5.52
N ARG A 60 11.09 9.80 6.56
CA ARG A 60 12.45 10.17 6.99
C ARG A 60 13.54 9.55 6.10
N THR A 61 13.23 8.45 5.40
CA THR A 61 14.20 7.75 4.53
C THR A 61 14.18 8.27 3.09
N ALA A 62 13.05 8.82 2.63
CA ALA A 62 12.92 9.37 1.27
C ALA A 62 13.59 10.75 1.07
N ASP A 63 14.02 11.40 2.16
CA ASP A 63 14.76 12.67 2.17
C ASP A 63 16.28 12.48 2.35
N ALA A 64 16.79 11.26 2.11
CA ALA A 64 18.22 11.01 2.03
C ALA A 64 18.74 11.47 0.64
N PRO A 65 19.81 12.30 0.58
CA PRO A 65 20.32 12.91 -0.65
C PRO A 65 20.88 11.90 -1.66
#